data_AF-A0A3B9IF23-F1
#
_entry.id   AF-A0A3B9IF23-F1
#
_cell.length_a   1.000
_cell.length_b   1.000
_cell.length_c   1.000
_cell.angle_alpha   90.00
_cell.angle_beta   90.00
_cell.angle_gamma   90.00
#
_symmetry.space_group_name_H-M   'P 1'
#
loop_
_entity.id
_entity.type
_entity.pdbx_description
1 polymer ?
#
loop_
_entity_poly.entity_id
_entity_poly.type
_entity_poly.pdbx_seq_one_letter_code
_entity_poly.pdbx_strand_id
1 'polypeptide(L)'
;ESISPADYYTLRDEAGEVVYRPTCHYAYHPCDEAVLSLHEFAGKNWELQPRVRILMDETQPGGVDELGVLVNGPAKGSYWYGSQLTIDEARELVPHNNATSLQVTVSVLAAMIWAIENPNAGVVEPEDIDERRILEISTPYLGTMAGYWTNWTPLQDRETLFPEDLDRNEPWAFKNVIVR
;
A
#
# COMPACT_ATOMS: atom_id res chain seq x y z
N GLU A 1 -4.81 0.97 7.00
CA GLU A 1 -5.91 0.23 6.33
C GLU A 1 -5.81 -1.30 6.42
N SER A 2 -4.98 -1.95 7.25
CA SER A 2 -5.03 -3.44 7.31
C SER A 2 -6.35 -4.01 7.87
N ILE A 3 -7.08 -3.22 8.66
CA ILE A 3 -8.30 -3.68 9.37
C ILE A 3 -9.57 -3.24 8.64
N SER A 4 -9.69 -1.96 8.25
CA SER A 4 -10.93 -1.42 7.67
C SER A 4 -11.39 -2.12 6.39
N PRO A 5 -10.56 -2.43 5.37
CA PRO A 5 -10.97 -3.18 4.19
C PRO A 5 -11.27 -4.65 4.52
N ALA A 6 -10.54 -5.25 5.47
CA ALA A 6 -10.82 -6.61 5.90
C ALA A 6 -12.21 -6.70 6.55
N ASP A 7 -12.59 -5.71 7.35
CA ASP A 7 -13.95 -5.64 7.92
C ASP A 7 -14.99 -5.29 6.86
N TYR A 8 -14.74 -4.28 6.03
CA TYR A 8 -15.63 -3.82 4.97
C TYR A 8 -15.98 -4.93 3.97
N TYR A 9 -15.00 -5.75 3.57
CA TYR A 9 -15.21 -6.90 2.68
C TYR A 9 -15.60 -8.19 3.40
N THR A 10 -15.99 -8.13 4.68
CA THR A 10 -16.49 -9.30 5.41
C THR A 10 -17.89 -9.65 4.93
N LEU A 11 -18.10 -10.92 4.54
CA LEU A 11 -19.44 -11.47 4.31
C LEU A 11 -19.89 -12.24 5.53
N ARG A 12 -21.16 -12.03 5.92
CA ARG A 12 -21.82 -12.73 7.01
C ARG A 12 -23.06 -13.46 6.50
N ASP A 13 -23.37 -14.60 7.11
CA ASP A 13 -24.62 -15.31 6.84
C ASP A 13 -25.83 -14.68 7.58
N GLU A 14 -27.01 -15.28 7.42
CA GLU A 14 -28.25 -14.82 8.06
C GLU A 14 -28.20 -14.86 9.60
N ALA A 15 -27.36 -15.73 10.19
CA ALA A 15 -27.15 -15.82 11.62
C ALA A 15 -26.13 -14.79 12.14
N GLY A 16 -25.44 -14.07 11.23
CA GLY A 16 -24.41 -13.09 11.54
C GLY A 16 -22.99 -13.65 11.59
N GLU A 17 -22.80 -14.94 11.27
CA GLU A 17 -21.49 -15.60 11.30
C GLU A 17 -20.66 -15.21 10.08
N VAL A 18 -19.35 -15.02 10.29
CA VAL A 18 -18.43 -14.64 9.21
C VAL A 18 -18.17 -15.84 8.31
N VAL A 19 -18.56 -15.74 7.04
CA VAL A 19 -18.36 -16.80 6.03
C VAL A 19 -17.21 -16.49 5.07
N TYR A 20 -16.81 -15.21 4.95
CA TYR A 20 -15.66 -14.78 4.18
C TYR A 20 -15.09 -13.49 4.76
N ARG A 21 -13.76 -13.39 4.78
CA ARG A 21 -13.01 -12.18 5.12
C ARG A 21 -11.65 -12.27 4.46
N PRO A 22 -11.20 -11.24 3.70
CA PRO A 22 -9.88 -11.26 3.11
C PRO A 22 -8.81 -11.02 4.17
N THR A 23 -7.64 -11.62 3.98
CA THR A 23 -6.42 -11.16 4.65
C THR A 23 -6.00 -9.84 4.00
N CYS A 24 -5.84 -8.79 4.81
CA CYS A 24 -5.35 -7.49 4.38
C CYS A 24 -4.22 -7.05 5.31
N HIS A 25 -3.06 -6.69 4.75
CA HIS A 25 -1.94 -6.15 5.50
C HIS A 25 -1.03 -5.34 4.59
N TYR A 26 -0.20 -4.51 5.20
CA TYR A 26 0.79 -3.75 4.46
C TYR A 26 2.02 -4.64 4.14
N ALA A 27 2.54 -4.54 2.92
CA ALA A 27 3.79 -5.13 2.49
C ALA A 27 4.71 -4.01 2.00
N TYR A 28 5.43 -3.38 2.92
CA TYR A 28 6.13 -2.12 2.65
C TYR A 28 7.63 -2.32 2.48
N HIS A 29 8.14 -1.96 1.30
CA HIS A 29 9.55 -1.73 1.07
C HIS A 29 9.80 -0.22 1.04
N PRO A 30 10.32 0.40 2.11
CA PRO A 30 10.61 1.83 2.11
C PRO A 30 11.84 2.14 1.25
N CYS A 31 12.22 3.42 1.12
CA CYS A 31 13.47 3.77 0.44
C CYS A 31 14.70 3.12 1.11
N ASP A 32 15.79 2.97 0.36
CA ASP A 32 17.00 2.28 0.83
C ASP A 32 17.55 2.89 2.12
N GLU A 33 17.53 4.22 2.27
CA GLU A 33 17.96 4.88 3.50
C GLU A 33 17.09 4.51 4.70
N ALA A 34 15.79 4.30 4.50
CA ALA A 34 14.88 3.86 5.54
C ALA A 34 15.05 2.37 5.86
N VAL A 35 15.35 1.51 4.86
CA VAL A 35 15.74 0.11 5.09
C VAL A 35 17.00 0.05 5.96
N LEU A 36 18.03 0.84 5.63
CA LEU A 36 19.26 0.93 6.42
C LEU A 36 18.99 1.48 7.83
N SER A 37 18.10 2.47 7.96
CA SER A 37 17.71 3.05 9.25
C SER A 37 17.01 2.02 10.15
N LEU A 38 16.13 1.17 9.58
CA LEU A 38 15.47 0.08 10.31
C LEU A 38 16.48 -0.99 10.73
N HIS A 39 17.44 -1.32 9.87
CA HIS A 39 18.50 -2.28 10.21
C HIS A 39 19.37 -1.76 11.36
N GLU A 40 19.78 -0.49 11.33
CA GLU A 40 20.52 0.13 12.43
C GLU A 40 19.70 0.17 13.73
N PHE A 41 18.43 0.55 13.65
CA PHE A 41 17.53 0.63 14.80
C PHE A 41 17.35 -0.73 15.47
N ALA A 42 17.10 -1.79 14.69
CA ALA A 42 17.01 -3.16 15.20
C ALA A 42 18.35 -3.63 15.79
N GLY A 43 19.47 -3.36 15.10
CA GLY A 43 20.82 -3.69 15.59
C GLY A 43 21.22 -2.95 16.87
N LYS A 44 20.60 -1.82 17.16
CA LYS A 44 20.73 -1.04 18.41
C LYS A 44 19.76 -1.48 19.50
N ASN A 45 19.19 -2.69 19.42
CA ASN A 45 18.19 -3.18 20.37
C ASN A 45 16.99 -2.24 20.49
N TRP A 46 16.54 -1.67 19.37
CA TRP A 46 15.40 -0.76 19.30
C TRP A 46 15.61 0.56 20.06
N GLU A 47 16.87 0.99 20.22
CA GLU A 47 17.20 2.35 20.64
C GLU A 47 17.26 3.27 19.41
N LEU A 48 16.44 4.32 19.42
CA LEU A 48 16.31 5.24 18.29
C LEU A 48 17.61 5.99 18.03
N GLN A 49 17.92 6.22 16.76
CA GLN A 49 19.03 7.08 16.36
C GLN A 49 18.91 8.48 16.98
N PRO A 50 20.03 9.11 17.40
CA PRO A 50 20.00 10.45 18.00
C PRO A 50 19.54 11.55 17.03
N ARG A 51 19.46 11.25 15.72
CA ARG A 51 18.96 12.15 14.69
C ARG A 51 18.14 11.38 13.67
N VAL A 52 17.01 11.97 13.29
CA VAL A 52 16.15 11.53 12.18
C VAL A 52 16.02 12.69 11.20
N ARG A 53 15.89 12.38 9.90
CA ARG A 53 15.66 13.37 8.83
C ARG A 53 14.69 12.80 7.81
N ILE A 54 13.80 13.65 7.30
CA ILE A 54 12.94 13.35 6.15
C ILE A 54 13.64 13.86 4.88
N LEU A 55 13.69 13.04 3.84
CA LEU A 55 14.30 13.39 2.56
C LEU A 55 13.30 14.19 1.71
N MET A 56 13.74 15.32 1.16
CA MET A 56 12.93 16.18 0.28
C MET A 56 13.72 16.52 -0.99
N ASP A 57 14.55 17.55 -0.95
CA ASP A 57 15.31 18.02 -2.10
C ASP A 57 16.48 17.09 -2.47
N GLU A 58 16.86 16.21 -1.54
CA GLU A 58 17.99 15.28 -1.72
C GLU A 58 17.68 14.09 -2.63
N THR A 59 16.41 13.75 -2.81
CA THR A 59 15.98 12.62 -3.64
C THR A 59 16.41 12.85 -5.10
N GLN A 60 17.16 11.90 -5.65
CA GLN A 60 17.71 11.97 -7.00
C GLN A 60 16.61 11.79 -8.05
N PRO A 61 16.75 12.42 -9.24
CA PRO A 61 15.86 12.20 -10.38
C PRO A 61 15.66 10.71 -10.71
N GLY A 62 14.44 10.35 -11.11
CA GLY A 62 14.03 8.99 -11.44
C GLY A 62 13.57 8.13 -10.26
N GLY A 63 13.68 8.61 -9.01
CA GLY A 63 13.08 7.95 -7.85
C GLY A 63 11.56 7.91 -7.93
N VAL A 64 10.93 6.81 -7.51
CA VAL A 64 9.49 6.58 -7.61
C VAL A 64 8.94 6.15 -6.25
N ASP A 65 7.75 6.62 -5.91
CA ASP A 65 6.91 5.98 -4.90
C ASP A 65 5.83 5.17 -5.62
N GLU A 66 6.04 3.86 -5.69
CA GLU A 66 5.10 2.91 -6.30
C GLU A 66 4.15 2.37 -5.22
N LEU A 67 2.98 3.00 -5.11
CA LEU A 67 1.99 2.71 -4.09
C LEU A 67 0.71 2.17 -4.71
N GLY A 68 0.32 0.97 -4.30
CA GLY A 68 -0.87 0.31 -4.83
C GLY A 68 -1.34 -0.85 -3.98
N VAL A 69 -2.41 -1.48 -4.45
CA VAL A 69 -3.01 -2.66 -3.83
C VAL A 69 -2.73 -3.90 -4.68
N LEU A 70 -2.30 -4.99 -4.05
CA LEU A 70 -2.14 -6.29 -4.68
C LEU A 70 -3.29 -7.21 -4.25
N VAL A 71 -4.20 -7.50 -5.17
CA VAL A 71 -5.29 -8.45 -4.94
C VAL A 71 -4.89 -9.81 -5.49
N ASN A 72 -4.84 -10.80 -4.60
CA ASN A 72 -4.45 -12.16 -4.93
C ASN A 72 -5.69 -13.03 -5.13
N GLY A 73 -5.81 -13.70 -6.29
CA GLY A 73 -6.97 -14.54 -6.59
C GLY A 73 -6.60 -15.85 -7.31
N PRO A 74 -7.28 -16.97 -7.02
CA PRO A 74 -6.89 -18.29 -7.55
C PRO A 74 -7.12 -18.45 -9.06
N ALA A 75 -8.02 -17.69 -9.69
CA ALA A 75 -8.45 -17.95 -11.07
C ALA A 75 -7.67 -17.19 -12.16
N LYS A 76 -7.04 -16.06 -11.84
CA LYS A 76 -6.38 -15.17 -12.83
C LYS A 76 -4.97 -14.72 -12.42
N GLY A 77 -4.44 -15.27 -11.33
CA GLY A 77 -3.20 -14.78 -10.71
C GLY A 77 -3.45 -13.56 -9.83
N SER A 78 -2.40 -12.78 -9.60
CA SER A 78 -2.48 -11.55 -8.81
C SER A 78 -2.59 -10.33 -9.69
N TYR A 79 -3.32 -9.33 -9.19
CA TYR A 79 -3.50 -8.05 -9.86
C TYR A 79 -3.05 -6.93 -8.95
N TRP A 80 -2.05 -6.17 -9.41
CA TRP A 80 -1.62 -4.95 -8.76
C TRP A 80 -2.28 -3.75 -9.46
N TYR A 81 -2.75 -2.78 -8.68
CA TYR A 81 -3.21 -1.50 -9.20
C TYR A 81 -2.78 -0.36 -8.29
N GLY A 82 -2.22 0.70 -8.86
CA GLY A 82 -1.70 1.80 -8.07
C GLY A 82 -1.05 2.92 -8.87
N SER A 83 -0.45 3.85 -8.13
CA SER A 83 0.29 5.01 -8.59
C SER A 83 1.77 4.68 -8.72
N GLN A 84 2.39 5.16 -9.80
CA GLN A 84 3.82 5.15 -10.05
C GLN A 84 4.31 6.58 -10.17
N LEU A 85 4.22 7.36 -9.08
CA LEU A 85 4.58 8.78 -9.10
C LEU A 85 6.08 8.96 -8.94
N THR A 86 6.71 9.61 -9.92
CA THR A 86 8.12 9.95 -9.85
C THR A 86 8.36 11.23 -9.04
N ILE A 87 9.56 11.37 -8.48
CA ILE A 87 9.98 12.63 -7.82
C ILE A 87 10.03 13.81 -8.80
N ASP A 88 10.36 13.55 -10.07
CA ASP A 88 10.44 14.59 -11.10
C ASP A 88 9.06 15.16 -11.42
N GLU A 89 8.06 14.29 -11.64
CA GLU A 89 6.66 14.70 -11.81
C GLU A 89 6.14 15.41 -10.57
N ALA A 90 6.41 14.88 -9.36
CA ALA A 90 5.95 15.50 -8.13
C ALA A 90 6.46 16.95 -7.98
N ARG A 91 7.74 17.18 -8.31
CA ARG A 91 8.38 18.51 -8.27
C ARG A 91 7.83 19.46 -9.32
N GLU A 92 7.46 18.95 -10.50
CA GLU A 92 6.82 19.76 -11.55
C GLU A 92 5.39 20.16 -11.17
N LEU A 93 4.65 19.24 -10.54
CA LEU A 93 3.24 19.43 -10.20
C LEU A 93 3.03 20.36 -9.01
N VAL A 94 3.69 20.08 -7.88
CA VAL A 94 3.42 20.80 -6.62
C VAL A 94 4.72 21.00 -5.84
N PRO A 95 5.13 22.26 -5.54
CA PRO A 95 6.33 22.51 -4.76
C PRO A 95 6.21 21.96 -3.33
N HIS A 96 7.36 21.79 -2.68
CA HIS A 96 7.47 21.33 -1.28
C HIS A 96 6.97 19.90 -1.02
N ASN A 97 6.81 19.10 -2.07
CA ASN A 97 6.49 17.69 -1.97
C ASN A 97 7.59 16.82 -2.58
N ASN A 98 7.81 15.66 -1.96
CA ASN A 98 8.38 14.51 -2.65
C ASN A 98 7.22 13.64 -3.18
N ALA A 99 7.52 12.55 -3.90
CA ALA A 99 6.48 11.67 -4.44
C ALA A 99 5.55 11.11 -3.35
N THR A 100 6.13 10.60 -2.24
CA THR A 100 5.38 10.08 -1.09
C THR A 100 4.42 11.11 -0.50
N SER A 101 4.90 12.33 -0.25
CA SER A 101 4.11 13.38 0.38
C SER A 101 3.04 13.91 -0.56
N LEU A 102 3.28 13.95 -1.88
CA LEU A 102 2.27 14.36 -2.84
C LEU A 102 1.11 13.36 -2.88
N GLN A 103 1.39 12.06 -2.91
CA GLN A 103 0.35 11.01 -2.85
C GLN A 103 -0.52 11.16 -1.60
N VAL A 104 0.07 11.47 -0.44
CA VAL A 104 -0.70 11.69 0.80
C VAL A 104 -1.50 13.00 0.75
N THR A 105 -0.86 14.11 0.39
CA THR A 105 -1.50 15.43 0.44
C THR A 105 -2.62 15.58 -0.59
N VAL A 106 -2.49 14.96 -1.77
CA VAL A 106 -3.57 14.98 -2.76
C VAL A 106 -4.78 14.15 -2.30
N SER A 107 -4.58 13.03 -1.62
CA SER A 107 -5.68 12.26 -1.03
C SER A 107 -6.42 13.06 0.05
N VAL A 108 -5.68 13.83 0.86
CA VAL A 108 -6.29 14.75 1.85
C VAL A 108 -7.08 15.85 1.14
N LEU A 109 -6.54 16.47 0.10
CA LEU A 109 -7.24 17.49 -0.69
C LEU A 109 -8.56 16.95 -1.28
N ALA A 110 -8.51 15.76 -1.90
CA ALA A 110 -9.68 15.11 -2.47
C ALA A 110 -10.74 14.81 -1.40
N ALA A 111 -10.33 14.29 -0.24
CA ALA A 111 -11.22 14.03 0.89
C ALA A 111 -11.84 15.32 1.46
N MET A 112 -11.07 16.41 1.54
CA MET A 112 -11.60 17.71 1.98
C MET A 112 -12.67 18.24 1.03
N ILE A 113 -12.45 18.14 -0.28
CA ILE A 113 -13.45 18.54 -1.29
C ILE A 113 -14.70 17.67 -1.16
N TRP A 114 -14.53 16.34 -1.07
CA TRP A 114 -15.66 15.42 -0.87
C TRP A 114 -16.44 15.76 0.41
N ALA A 115 -15.77 16.10 1.51
CA ALA A 115 -16.41 16.46 2.77
C ALA A 115 -17.21 17.78 2.68
N ILE A 116 -16.73 18.76 1.90
CA ILE A 116 -17.47 19.99 1.60
C ILE A 116 -18.72 19.68 0.76
N GLU A 117 -18.61 18.75 -0.19
CA GLU A 117 -19.73 18.30 -1.02
C GLU A 117 -20.74 17.44 -0.23
N ASN A 118 -20.30 16.78 0.83
CA ASN A 118 -21.08 15.84 1.65
C ASN A 118 -21.04 16.19 3.16
N PRO A 119 -21.46 17.40 3.58
CA PRO A 119 -21.18 17.93 4.92
C PRO A 119 -21.93 17.22 6.07
N ASN A 120 -22.91 16.38 5.75
CA ASN A 120 -23.74 15.68 6.73
C ASN A 120 -23.50 14.16 6.77
N ALA A 121 -22.38 13.68 6.21
CA ALA A 121 -22.07 12.25 6.14
C ALA A 121 -21.70 11.61 7.50
N GLY A 122 -21.45 12.41 8.53
CA GLY A 122 -21.01 11.91 9.85
C GLY A 122 -19.54 11.52 9.85
N VAL A 123 -19.19 10.53 10.68
CA VAL A 123 -17.84 9.93 10.69
C VAL A 123 -17.84 8.82 9.65
N VAL A 124 -16.90 8.89 8.72
CA VAL A 124 -16.76 7.95 7.59
C VAL A 124 -15.30 7.51 7.47
N GLU A 125 -15.10 6.30 6.97
CA GLU A 125 -13.79 5.78 6.54
C GLU A 125 -13.66 5.87 5.00
N PRO A 126 -12.46 5.72 4.41
CA PRO A 126 -12.28 5.79 2.96
C PRO A 126 -13.19 4.85 2.16
N GLU A 127 -13.55 3.70 2.72
CA GLU A 127 -14.43 2.69 2.12
C GLU A 127 -15.91 3.14 2.06
N ASP A 128 -16.29 4.17 2.83
CA ASP A 128 -17.63 4.78 2.82
C ASP A 128 -17.72 5.98 1.83
N ILE A 129 -16.61 6.36 1.22
CA ILE A 129 -16.49 7.53 0.33
C ILE A 129 -16.57 7.08 -1.12
N ASP A 130 -17.17 7.90 -2.00
CA ASP A 130 -17.18 7.65 -3.45
C ASP A 130 -15.75 7.69 -4.02
N GLU A 131 -15.19 6.52 -4.31
CA GLU A 131 -13.83 6.38 -4.78
C GLU A 131 -13.60 7.07 -6.12
N ARG A 132 -14.63 7.18 -6.97
CA ARG A 132 -14.53 7.82 -8.27
C ARG A 132 -14.36 9.32 -8.13
N ARG A 133 -15.05 9.95 -7.18
CA ARG A 133 -14.89 11.38 -6.91
C ARG A 133 -13.50 11.68 -6.36
N ILE A 134 -13.00 10.83 -5.47
CA ILE A 134 -11.64 10.95 -4.93
C ILE A 134 -10.62 10.83 -6.06
N LEU A 135 -10.72 9.79 -6.89
CA LEU A 135 -9.80 9.55 -8.01
C LEU A 135 -9.90 10.62 -9.09
N GLU A 136 -11.09 11.16 -9.38
CA GLU A 136 -11.26 12.29 -10.32
C GLU A 136 -10.40 13.48 -9.91
N ILE A 137 -10.35 13.79 -8.62
CA ILE A 137 -9.57 14.92 -8.07
C ILE A 137 -8.09 14.57 -7.99
N SER A 138 -7.75 13.36 -7.53
CA SER A 138 -6.38 13.02 -7.17
C SER A 138 -5.54 12.53 -8.35
N THR A 139 -6.13 11.84 -9.32
CA THR A 139 -5.41 11.21 -10.45
C THR A 139 -4.45 12.15 -11.18
N PRO A 140 -4.76 13.44 -11.43
CA PRO A 140 -3.82 14.37 -12.05
C PRO A 140 -2.49 14.57 -11.30
N TYR A 141 -2.41 14.18 -10.02
CA TYR A 141 -1.23 14.31 -9.17
C TYR A 141 -0.56 12.98 -8.82
N LEU A 142 -1.09 11.85 -9.31
CA LEU A 142 -0.64 10.51 -8.95
C LEU A 142 0.30 9.89 -10.01
N GLY A 143 0.82 10.70 -10.94
CA GLY A 143 1.68 10.21 -12.02
C GLY A 143 0.96 9.16 -12.87
N THR A 144 1.65 8.06 -13.18
CA THR A 144 1.05 6.96 -13.92
C THR A 144 0.20 6.07 -12.99
N MET A 145 -1.11 6.04 -13.24
CA MET A 145 -2.01 5.05 -12.64
C MET A 145 -2.09 3.82 -13.55
N ALA A 146 -1.64 2.66 -13.06
CA ALA A 146 -1.53 1.46 -13.88
C ALA A 146 -1.99 0.19 -13.15
N GLY A 147 -2.34 -0.82 -13.94
CA GLY A 147 -2.75 -2.14 -13.48
C GLY A 147 -1.97 -3.24 -14.15
N TYR A 148 -1.46 -4.20 -13.37
CA TYR A 148 -0.60 -5.27 -13.84
C TYR A 148 -1.07 -6.63 -13.33
N TRP A 149 -1.23 -7.58 -14.25
CA TRP A 149 -1.41 -8.99 -13.92
C TRP A 149 -0.06 -9.67 -13.76
N THR A 150 0.04 -10.56 -12.79
CA THR A 150 1.21 -11.42 -12.59
C THR A 150 0.80 -12.83 -12.17
N ASN A 151 1.59 -13.82 -12.60
CA ASN A 151 1.48 -15.21 -12.15
C ASN A 151 2.40 -15.50 -10.95
N TRP A 152 3.11 -14.49 -10.44
CA TRP A 152 3.95 -14.63 -9.25
C TRP A 152 3.13 -15.12 -8.06
N THR A 153 3.74 -16.00 -7.25
CA THR A 153 3.19 -16.42 -5.96
C THR A 153 4.31 -16.49 -4.92
N PRO A 154 4.00 -16.49 -3.61
CA PRO A 154 5.02 -16.61 -2.55
C PRO A 154 5.78 -17.95 -2.56
N LEU A 155 5.32 -18.92 -3.36
CA LEU A 155 5.97 -20.23 -3.54
C LEU A 155 7.02 -20.25 -4.66
N GLN A 156 7.09 -19.22 -5.50
CA GLN A 156 8.02 -19.20 -6.62
C GLN A 156 9.48 -19.20 -6.13
N ASP A 157 10.31 -20.06 -6.73
CA ASP A 157 11.77 -20.15 -6.49
C ASP A 157 12.19 -20.44 -5.03
N ARG A 158 11.30 -21.05 -4.22
CA ARG A 158 11.53 -21.43 -2.81
C ARG A 158 12.28 -22.76 -2.66
N GLU A 159 12.81 -23.00 -1.46
CA GLU A 159 13.45 -24.27 -1.04
C GLU A 159 14.66 -24.74 -1.88
N THR A 160 15.36 -23.83 -2.57
CA THR A 160 16.52 -24.20 -3.41
C THR A 160 17.68 -24.78 -2.58
N LEU A 161 17.93 -24.24 -1.38
CA LEU A 161 19.07 -24.63 -0.53
C LEU A 161 18.67 -25.23 0.82
N PHE A 162 17.56 -24.77 1.40
CA PHE A 162 17.09 -25.19 2.71
C PHE A 162 15.60 -25.55 2.64
N PRO A 163 15.16 -26.59 3.37
CA PRO A 163 13.74 -26.89 3.46
C PRO A 163 12.99 -25.80 4.20
N GLU A 164 11.75 -25.55 3.79
CA GLU A 164 10.88 -24.54 4.38
C GLU A 164 9.53 -25.15 4.72
N ASP A 165 8.90 -24.69 5.79
CA ASP A 165 7.57 -25.16 6.19
C ASP A 165 6.48 -24.47 5.36
N LEU A 166 6.18 -24.96 4.15
CA LEU A 166 5.25 -24.33 3.20
C LEU A 166 3.91 -25.06 3.07
N ASP A 167 2.86 -24.32 2.70
CA ASP A 167 1.59 -24.87 2.24
C ASP A 167 1.53 -24.82 0.70
N ARG A 168 1.67 -25.98 0.05
CA ARG A 168 1.67 -26.07 -1.42
C ARG A 168 0.26 -26.12 -2.03
N ASN A 169 -0.76 -26.39 -1.23
CA ASN A 169 -2.14 -26.45 -1.72
C ASN A 169 -2.76 -25.05 -1.75
N GLU A 170 -2.27 -24.14 -0.90
CA GLU A 170 -2.74 -22.77 -0.77
C GLU A 170 -1.57 -21.78 -0.95
N PRO A 171 -1.19 -21.42 -2.20
CA PRO A 171 -0.03 -20.55 -2.45
C PRO A 171 -0.05 -19.22 -1.68
N TRP A 172 -1.24 -18.67 -1.49
CA TRP A 172 -1.49 -17.39 -0.80
C TRP A 172 -1.74 -17.52 0.69
N ALA A 173 -1.61 -18.72 1.27
CA ALA A 173 -1.63 -18.87 2.72
C ALA A 173 -0.58 -17.96 3.35
N PHE A 174 -0.95 -17.23 4.40
CA PHE A 174 -0.05 -16.28 5.06
C PHE A 174 1.26 -16.94 5.54
N LYS A 175 1.21 -18.25 5.84
CA LYS A 175 2.34 -19.12 6.12
C LYS A 175 3.45 -19.07 5.05
N ASN A 176 3.09 -18.91 3.79
CA ASN A 176 4.03 -18.81 2.67
C ASN A 176 4.55 -17.37 2.46
N VAL A 177 3.76 -16.37 2.88
CA VAL A 177 4.07 -14.93 2.75
C VAL A 177 5.02 -14.44 3.84
N ILE A 178 4.82 -14.87 5.09
CA ILE A 178 5.66 -14.46 6.21
C ILE A 178 7.06 -15.11 6.11
N VAL A 179 8.09 -14.27 6.16
CA VAL A 179 9.49 -14.71 6.26
C VAL A 179 9.74 -15.21 7.69
N ARG A 180 10.27 -16.43 7.83
CA ARG A 180 10.47 -17.12 9.12
C ARG A 180 11.87 -17.68 9.22
#